data_AF-A0AAD9JMD6-F1
#
_entry.id   AF-A0AAD9JMD6-F1
#
_cell.length_a   1.000
_cell.length_b   1.000
_cell.length_c   1.000
_cell.angle_alpha   90.00
_cell.angle_beta   90.00
_cell.angle_gamma   90.00
#
_symmetry.space_group_name_H-M   'P 1'
#
loop_
_entity.id
_entity.type
_entity.pdbx_description
1 polymer ?
#
loop_
_entity_poly.entity_id
_entity_poly.type
_entity_poly.pdbx_seq_one_letter_code
_entity_poly.pdbx_strand_id
1 'polypeptide(L)' 'MAAEAEATREARAKVIAAEGEHKASRALRQAADIINESPSALQLRYLQTLNSISAEKNSTIIFPLPIDMLSGFMKK' A
#
# COMPACT_ATOMS: atom_id res chain seq x y z
N MET A 1 10.22 -28.85 -30.47
CA MET A 1 11.33 -27.90 -30.27
C MET A 1 10.87 -26.47 -30.00
N ALA A 2 10.27 -25.71 -30.93
CA ALA A 2 9.87 -24.31 -30.64
C ALA A 2 8.81 -24.17 -29.51
N ALA A 3 7.77 -25.02 -29.52
CA ALA A 3 6.73 -25.02 -28.50
C ALA A 3 7.24 -25.40 -27.09
N GLU A 4 8.26 -26.25 -26.99
CA GLU A 4 8.86 -26.65 -25.71
C GLU A 4 9.74 -25.54 -25.11
N ALA A 5 10.44 -24.79 -25.98
CA ALA A 5 11.22 -23.62 -25.58
C ALA A 5 10.31 -22.49 -25.07
N GLU A 6 9.14 -22.31 -25.69
CA GLU A 6 8.15 -21.33 -25.25
C GLU A 6 7.49 -21.74 -23.93
N ALA A 7 7.09 -23.00 -23.79
CA ALA A 7 6.52 -23.52 -22.54
C ALA A 7 7.49 -23.40 -21.35
N THR A 8 8.78 -23.68 -21.55
CA THR A 8 9.80 -23.51 -20.51
C THR A 8 10.05 -22.04 -20.15
N ARG A 9 9.98 -21.13 -21.12
CA ARG A 9 10.05 -19.69 -20.88
C ARG A 9 8.86 -19.20 -20.05
N GLU A 10 7.64 -19.58 -20.41
CA GLU A 10 6.44 -19.21 -19.67
C GLU A 10 6.43 -19.77 -18.25
N ALA A 11 6.83 -21.03 -18.08
CA ALA A 11 6.96 -21.64 -16.77
C ALA A 11 7.96 -20.87 -15.88
N ARG A 12 9.13 -20.51 -16.43
CA ARG A 12 10.12 -19.68 -15.72
C ARG A 12 9.59 -18.30 -15.38
N ALA A 13 8.88 -17.65 -16.29
CA ALA A 13 8.27 -16.34 -16.03
C ALA A 13 7.26 -16.40 -14.88
N LYS A 14 6.44 -17.46 -14.81
CA LYS A 14 5.49 -17.67 -13.71
C LYS A 14 6.19 -17.90 -12.37
N VAL A 15 7.28 -18.67 -12.36
CA VAL A 15 8.08 -18.89 -11.14
C VAL A 15 8.68 -17.56 -10.65
N ILE A 16 9.30 -16.79 -11.54
CA ILE A 16 9.88 -15.48 -11.20
C ILE A 16 8.81 -14.51 -10.66
N ALA A 17 7.64 -14.48 -11.30
CA ALA A 17 6.52 -13.66 -10.84
C ALA A 17 6.05 -14.07 -9.43
N ALA A 18 5.90 -15.38 -9.19
CA ALA A 18 5.50 -15.90 -7.88
C ALA A 18 6.54 -15.62 -6.79
N GLU A 19 7.84 -15.74 -7.09
CA GLU A 19 8.92 -15.38 -6.18
C GLU A 19 8.95 -13.88 -5.88
N GLY A 20 8.76 -13.06 -6.91
CA GLY A 20 8.64 -11.61 -6.79
C GLY A 20 7.48 -11.21 -5.87
N GLU A 21 6.31 -11.79 -6.10
CA GLU A 21 5.10 -11.56 -5.30
C GLU A 21 5.32 -11.98 -3.84
N HIS A 22 5.94 -13.15 -3.62
CA HIS A 22 6.23 -13.62 -2.28
C HIS A 22 7.22 -12.69 -1.54
N LYS A 23 8.24 -12.20 -2.23
CA LYS A 23 9.19 -11.24 -1.67
C LYS A 23 8.52 -9.91 -1.35
N ALA A 24 7.69 -9.39 -2.25
CA ALA A 24 6.92 -8.17 -2.04
C ALA A 24 5.97 -8.30 -0.85
N SER A 25 5.22 -9.41 -0.78
CA SER A 25 4.31 -9.71 0.32
C SER A 25 5.01 -9.72 1.69
N ARG A 26 6.20 -10.33 1.78
CA ARG A 26 6.98 -10.34 3.03
C ARG A 26 7.45 -8.93 3.43
N ALA A 27 7.93 -8.14 2.47
CA ALA A 27 8.36 -6.78 2.73
C ALA A 27 7.19 -5.88 3.18
N LEU A 28 6.03 -6.02 2.53
CA LEU A 28 4.81 -5.30 2.90
C LEU A 28 4.31 -5.68 4.30
N ARG A 29 4.35 -6.98 4.65
CA ARG A 29 4.01 -7.45 5.99
C ARG A 29 4.94 -6.84 7.04
N GLN A 30 6.26 -6.88 6.82
CA GLN A 30 7.22 -6.31 7.75
C GLN A 30 6.98 -4.80 7.93
N ALA A 31 6.72 -4.08 6.83
CA ALA A 31 6.39 -2.66 6.91
C ALA A 31 5.11 -2.43 7.73
N ALA A 32 4.07 -3.24 7.52
CA ALA A 32 2.83 -3.15 8.28
C ALA A 32 3.04 -3.43 9.77
N ASP A 33 3.85 -4.43 10.13
CA ASP A 33 4.18 -4.76 11.51
C ASP A 33 4.90 -3.58 12.20
N ILE A 34 5.90 -2.98 11.53
CA ILE A 34 6.61 -1.79 12.03
C ILE A 34 5.66 -0.59 12.20
N ILE A 35 4.73 -0.38 11.25
CA ILE A 35 3.74 0.70 11.35
C ILE A 35 2.79 0.46 12.53
N ASN A 36 2.44 -0.80 12.81
CA ASN A 36 1.57 -1.14 13.93
C ASN A 36 2.24 -0.92 15.30
N GLU A 37 3.57 -0.99 15.38
CA GLU A 37 4.31 -0.67 16.62
C GLU A 37 4.10 0.78 17.07
N SER A 38 3.78 1.69 16.15
CA SER A 38 3.51 3.10 16.46
C SER A 38 2.25 3.58 15.73
N PRO A 39 1.10 3.67 16.43
CA PRO A 39 -0.16 4.15 15.82
C PRO A 39 -0.03 5.53 15.14
N SER A 40 0.86 6.39 15.66
CA SER A 40 1.16 7.70 15.08
C SER A 40 1.81 7.62 13.69
N ALA A 41 2.47 6.51 13.35
CA ALA A 41 3.11 6.32 12.04
C ALA A 41 2.09 6.34 10.90
N LEU A 42 0.89 5.76 11.11
CA LEU A 42 -0.17 5.75 10.11
C LEU A 42 -0.72 7.16 9.85
N GLN A 43 -0.83 7.95 10.92
CA GLN A 43 -1.23 9.36 10.84
C GLN A 43 -0.18 10.22 10.15
N LEU A 44 1.12 10.01 10.41
CA LEU A 44 2.20 10.70 9.69
C LEU A 44 2.22 10.36 8.21
N ARG A 45 2.03 9.08 7.85
CA ARG A 45 1.94 8.64 6.45
C ARG A 45 0.76 9.29 5.74
N TYR A 46 -0.38 9.41 6.43
CA TYR A 46 -1.55 10.13 5.95
C TYR A 46 -1.24 11.60 5.65
N LEU A 47 -0.59 12.31 6.58
CA LEU A 47 -0.16 13.70 6.38
C LEU A 47 0.83 13.85 5.22
N GLN A 48 1.76 12.91 5.06
CA GLN A 48 2.68 12.89 3.92
C GLN A 48 1.93 12.72 2.60
N THR A 49 0.98 11.79 2.52
CA THR A 49 0.15 11.61 1.33
C THR A 49 -0.63 12.87 0.99
N LEU A 50 -1.19 13.57 1.99
CA LEU A 50 -1.85 14.86 1.78
C LEU A 50 -0.90 15.93 1.23
N ASN A 51 0.33 15.99 1.74
CA ASN A 51 1.34 16.93 1.24
C ASN A 51 1.71 16.63 -0.22
N SER A 52 1.85 15.34 -0.57
CA SER A 52 2.09 14.91 -1.95
C SER A 52 0.93 15.27 -2.88
N ILE A 53 -0.32 15.01 -2.47
CA ILE A 53 -1.52 15.38 -3.24
C ILE A 53 -1.61 16.89 -3.40
N SER A 54 -1.31 17.68 -2.35
CA SER A 54 -1.36 19.14 -2.42
C SER A 54 -0.32 19.73 -3.38
N ALA A 55 0.78 19.03 -3.65
CA ALA A 55 1.79 19.44 -4.61
C ALA A 55 1.32 19.22 -6.07
N GLU A 56 0.52 18.19 -6.30
CA GLU A 56 -0.16 17.97 -7.57
C GLU A 56 -1.42 18.85 -7.63
N LYS A 57 -1.37 19.99 -8.34
CA LYS A 57 -2.41 21.04 -8.46
C LYS A 57 -3.81 20.55 -8.93
N ASN A 58 -4.50 19.66 -8.20
CA ASN A 58 -5.87 19.23 -8.44
C ASN A 58 -6.75 19.65 -7.24
N SER A 59 -7.72 20.50 -7.52
CA SER A 59 -8.38 21.38 -6.55
C SER A 59 -9.49 20.75 -5.70
N THR A 60 -9.53 19.41 -5.58
CA THR A 60 -10.55 18.70 -4.79
C THR A 60 -9.91 17.59 -3.96
N ILE A 61 -9.64 17.89 -2.70
CA ILE A 61 -9.17 16.91 -1.71
C ILE A 61 -10.41 16.30 -1.04
N ILE A 62 -10.73 15.05 -1.39
CA ILE A 62 -11.76 14.29 -0.66
C ILE A 62 -11.13 13.79 0.63
N PHE A 63 -11.59 14.34 1.74
CA PHE A 63 -11.06 14.07 3.08
C PHE A 63 -11.99 13.09 3.82
N PRO A 64 -11.70 11.76 3.78
CA PRO A 64 -12.45 10.82 4.59
C PRO A 64 -12.04 11.00 6.05
N LEU A 65 -12.87 11.71 6.82
CA LEU A 65 -12.73 11.76 8.27
C LEU A 65 -13.25 10.46 8.88
N PRO A 66 -12.44 9.76 9.70
CA PRO A 66 -12.92 8.65 10.51
C PRO A 66 -14.04 9.14 11.42
N ILE A 67 -15.20 8.47 11.39
CA ILE A 67 -16.36 8.81 12.23
C ILE A 67 -15.99 8.75 13.72
N ASP A 68 -15.02 7.91 14.09
CA ASP A 68 -14.49 7.82 15.45
C ASP A 68 -13.87 9.14 15.94
N MET A 69 -13.24 9.93 15.05
CA MET A 69 -12.73 11.25 15.41
C MET A 69 -13.86 12.28 15.58
N LEU A 70 -14.94 12.15 14.82
CA LEU A 70 -16.15 12.99 14.94
C LEU A 70 -16.97 12.65 16.20
N SER A 71 -16.88 11.40 16.69
CA SER A 71 -17.63 10.93 17.85
C SER A 71 -17.31 11.71 19.14
N GLY A 72 -16.06 12.18 19.30
CA GLY A 72 -15.65 13.02 20.43
C GLY A 72 -16.21 14.45 20.39
N PHE A 73 -16.60 14.93 19.20
CA PHE A 73 -17.26 16.24 19.01
C PHE A 73 -18.79 16.12 19.02
N MET A 74 -19.34 14.93 18.72
CA MET A 74 -20.79 14.65 18.71
C MET A 74 -21.34 14.16 20.04
N LYS A 75 -20.51 13.69 20.97
CA LYS A 75 -20.94 13.43 22.36
C LYS A 75 -21.00 14.75 23.13
N LYS A 76 -22.19 15.35 23.14
CA LYS A 76 -22.62 16.29 24.18
C LYS A 76 -23.35 15.53 25.27
#